data_AF-M3H3G4-F1
#
_entry.id   AF-M3H3G4-F1
#
_cell.length_a   1.000
_cell.length_b   1.000
_cell.length_c   1.000
_cell.angle_alpha   90.00
_cell.angle_beta   90.00
_cell.angle_gamma   90.00
#
_symmetry.space_group_name_H-M   'P 1'
#
loop_
_entity.id
_entity.type
_entity.pdbx_description
1 polymer ?
#
loop_
_entity_poly.entity_id
_entity_poly.type
_entity_poly.pdbx_seq_one_letter_code
_entity_poly.pdbx_strand_id
1 'polypeptide(L)'
;MDYKNNSFWTANGFYRLKDYNWYGYISRNSGDRYNHTLDSSMNDWVNTIATPGNISIQTSIAWNLQTTEGQERYFIRWGGSDKNTTPLYYNPENGHLAQYDPISGSLYCMYSQVDNYQWNWVKWKWCSDAAISKNNPAFWNAF
;
A
#
# COMPACT_ATOMS: atom_id res chain seq x y z
N MET A 1 14.55 -9.64 11.21
CA MET A 1 15.59 -10.66 10.97
C MET A 1 16.64 -9.98 10.15
N ASP A 2 17.90 -10.27 10.43
CA ASP A 2 19.04 -9.64 9.77
C ASP A 2 19.82 -10.71 9.00
N TYR A 3 20.40 -10.29 7.88
CA TYR A 3 21.23 -11.15 7.05
C TYR A 3 22.70 -10.74 7.17
N LYS A 4 23.58 -11.69 7.49
CA LYS A 4 25.03 -11.50 7.50
C LYS A 4 25.76 -12.83 7.26
N ASN A 5 26.88 -12.80 6.54
CA ASN A 5 27.71 -13.97 6.25
C ASN A 5 26.89 -15.16 5.73
N ASN A 6 26.07 -14.93 4.70
CA ASN A 6 25.20 -15.95 4.10
C ASN A 6 24.25 -16.63 5.08
N SER A 7 23.91 -15.97 6.19
CA SER A 7 23.12 -16.57 7.28
C SER A 7 22.06 -15.61 7.78
N PHE A 8 20.90 -16.15 8.17
CA PHE A 8 19.84 -15.39 8.82
C PHE A 8 19.98 -15.42 10.35
N TRP A 9 19.82 -14.24 10.93
CA TRP A 9 19.86 -14.01 12.37
C TRP A 9 18.61 -13.26 12.81
N THR A 10 18.27 -13.36 14.10
CA THR A 10 17.31 -12.43 14.70
C THR A 10 17.85 -11.00 14.64
N ALA A 11 16.97 -9.99 14.70
CA ALA A 11 17.36 -8.58 14.58
C ALA A 11 18.36 -8.11 15.67
N ASN A 12 18.41 -8.80 16.80
CA ASN A 12 19.41 -8.57 17.85
C ASN A 12 20.71 -9.37 17.66
N GLY A 13 20.82 -10.15 16.58
CA GLY A 13 22.00 -10.95 16.24
C GLY A 13 22.30 -12.16 17.13
N PHE A 14 21.47 -12.45 18.15
CA PHE A 14 21.76 -13.49 19.15
C PHE A 14 21.38 -14.90 18.72
N TYR A 15 20.40 -15.07 17.84
CA TYR A 15 19.91 -16.37 17.42
C TYR A 15 20.11 -16.52 15.91
N ARG A 16 20.65 -17.67 15.50
CA ARG A 16 20.84 -18.04 14.10
C ARG A 16 19.74 -19.00 13.67
N LEU A 17 19.26 -18.83 12.44
CA LEU A 17 18.42 -19.83 11.78
C LEU A 17 19.22 -21.10 11.47
N LYS A 18 18.63 -22.24 11.77
CA LYS A 18 19.13 -23.59 11.53
C LYS A 18 17.99 -24.41 10.93
N ASP A 19 18.29 -25.34 10.04
CA ASP A 19 17.28 -26.16 9.38
C ASP A 19 17.80 -27.57 9.10
N TYR A 20 16.94 -28.57 9.30
CA TYR A 20 17.27 -29.96 9.03
C TYR A 20 16.06 -30.68 8.46
N ASN A 21 16.22 -31.22 7.26
CA ASN A 21 15.15 -31.86 6.49
C ASN A 21 13.92 -30.94 6.34
N TRP A 22 12.85 -31.20 7.09
CA TRP A 22 11.56 -30.54 6.94
C TRP A 22 11.27 -29.51 8.05
N TYR A 23 12.18 -29.31 9.00
CA TYR A 23 11.97 -28.35 10.08
C TYR A 23 13.12 -27.33 10.20
N GLY A 24 12.74 -26.10 10.53
CA GLY A 24 13.65 -25.01 10.89
C GLY A 24 13.53 -24.68 12.38
N TYR A 25 14.61 -24.22 12.97
CA TYR A 25 14.65 -23.74 14.35
C TYR A 25 15.68 -22.61 14.49
N ILE A 26 15.54 -21.82 15.55
CA ILE A 26 16.48 -20.75 15.88
C ILE A 26 17.26 -21.14 17.14
N SER A 27 18.58 -20.95 17.13
CA SER A 27 19.40 -21.24 18.30
C SER A 27 20.47 -20.17 18.51
N ARG A 28 20.74 -19.89 19.78
CA ARG A 28 21.83 -19.03 20.23
C ARG A 28 23.17 -19.76 20.36
N ASN A 29 23.16 -21.09 20.44
CA ASN A 29 24.37 -21.88 20.68
C ASN A 29 25.10 -22.15 19.36
N SER A 30 26.36 -21.72 19.28
CA SER A 30 27.20 -21.89 18.08
C SER A 30 27.53 -23.35 17.77
N GLY A 31 27.57 -24.22 18.80
CA GLY A 31 27.85 -25.66 18.66
C GLY A 31 26.68 -26.50 18.14
N ASP A 32 25.46 -25.95 18.10
CA ASP A 32 24.31 -26.68 17.58
C ASP A 32 24.45 -26.93 16.06
N ARG A 33 23.99 -28.08 15.58
CA ARG A 33 24.17 -28.51 14.18
C ARG A 33 23.22 -27.81 13.21
N TYR A 34 23.42 -28.05 11.91
CA TYR A 34 22.47 -27.70 10.84
C TYR A 34 22.30 -26.19 10.62
N ASN A 35 23.42 -25.49 10.53
CA ASN A 35 23.45 -24.07 10.18
C ASN A 35 22.80 -23.82 8.81
N HIS A 36 21.71 -23.04 8.80
CA HIS A 36 21.15 -22.55 7.54
C HIS A 36 22.14 -21.56 6.94
N THR A 37 22.55 -21.82 5.70
CA THR A 37 23.45 -20.96 4.93
C THR A 37 22.88 -20.82 3.54
N LEU A 38 22.62 -19.59 3.12
CA LEU A 38 22.18 -19.28 1.76
C LEU A 38 23.29 -19.61 0.77
N ASP A 39 22.92 -20.32 -0.29
CA ASP A 39 23.81 -20.62 -1.39
C ASP A 39 24.26 -19.32 -2.08
N SER A 40 25.50 -19.28 -2.57
CA SER A 40 26.05 -18.10 -3.24
C SER A 40 25.26 -17.68 -4.49
N SER A 41 24.55 -18.60 -5.14
CA SER A 41 23.65 -18.29 -6.27
C SER A 41 22.48 -17.39 -5.87
N MET A 42 22.17 -17.27 -4.57
CA MET A 42 21.11 -16.42 -4.05
C MET A 42 21.59 -15.01 -3.72
N ASN A 43 22.86 -14.68 -3.99
CA ASN A 43 23.41 -13.34 -3.75
C ASN A 43 22.62 -12.24 -4.46
N ASP A 44 22.18 -12.49 -5.70
CA ASP A 44 21.39 -11.51 -6.46
C ASP A 44 20.02 -11.26 -5.79
N TRP A 45 19.38 -12.31 -5.28
CA TRP A 45 18.12 -12.22 -4.55
C TRP A 45 18.27 -11.45 -3.23
N VAL A 46 19.33 -11.71 -2.47
CA VAL A 46 19.62 -11.00 -1.22
C VAL A 46 19.89 -9.51 -1.47
N ASN A 47 20.60 -9.19 -2.56
CA ASN A 47 20.93 -7.81 -2.92
C ASN A 47 19.77 -7.10 -3.63
N THR A 48 18.73 -7.82 -4.02
CA THR A 48 17.52 -7.23 -4.58
C THR A 48 16.80 -6.48 -3.48
N ILE A 49 16.90 -5.15 -3.50
CA ILE A 49 15.99 -4.29 -2.74
C ILE A 49 14.62 -4.49 -3.37
N ALA A 50 13.73 -5.21 -2.69
CA ALA A 50 12.35 -5.33 -3.14
C ALA A 50 11.76 -3.93 -3.24
N THR A 51 11.31 -3.55 -4.44
CA THR A 51 10.46 -2.37 -4.59
C THR A 51 9.29 -2.55 -3.63
N PRO A 52 9.03 -1.61 -2.71
CA PRO A 52 7.86 -1.70 -1.83
C PRO A 52 6.64 -2.00 -2.69
N GLY A 53 5.90 -3.07 -2.35
CA GLY A 53 4.62 -3.31 -3.00
C GLY A 53 3.74 -2.07 -2.84
N ASN A 54 2.88 -1.78 -3.82
CA ASN A 54 1.95 -0.66 -3.73
C ASN A 54 1.14 -0.78 -2.42
N ILE A 55 1.33 0.16 -1.49
CA ILE A 55 0.66 0.16 -0.19
C ILE A 55 -0.73 0.81 -0.22
N SER A 56 -1.39 0.75 -1.38
CA SER A 56 -2.76 1.22 -1.54
C SER A 56 -3.72 0.48 -0.61
N ILE A 57 -4.47 1.24 0.16
CA ILE A 57 -5.48 0.75 1.09
C ILE A 57 -6.85 0.89 0.42
N GLN A 58 -7.57 -0.21 0.30
CA GLN A 58 -8.97 -0.17 -0.15
C GLN A 58 -9.86 0.41 0.96
N THR A 59 -10.62 1.44 0.63
CA THR A 59 -11.48 2.22 1.55
C THR A 59 -12.73 2.73 0.83
N SER A 60 -13.54 3.55 1.51
CA SER A 60 -14.66 4.29 0.89
C SER A 60 -14.88 5.60 1.64
N ILE A 61 -15.39 6.63 0.95
CA ILE A 61 -15.76 7.91 1.56
C ILE A 61 -17.27 8.07 1.39
N ALA A 62 -17.96 8.38 2.49
CA ALA A 62 -19.41 8.50 2.51
C ALA A 62 -19.90 9.57 3.47
N TRP A 63 -21.12 10.04 3.25
CA TRP A 63 -21.87 10.89 4.19
C TRP A 63 -23.31 10.40 4.30
N ASN A 64 -23.92 10.66 5.46
CA ASN A 64 -25.35 10.46 5.62
C ASN A 64 -26.08 11.76 5.30
N LEU A 65 -27.19 11.67 4.58
CA LEU A 65 -28.07 12.76 4.22
C LEU A 65 -29.46 12.47 4.77
N GLN A 66 -30.04 13.40 5.53
CA GLN A 66 -31.42 13.30 5.97
C GLN A 66 -32.34 13.73 4.82
N THR A 67 -33.23 12.85 4.40
CA THR A 67 -34.26 13.12 3.40
C THR A 67 -35.65 12.99 4.03
N THR A 68 -36.70 13.30 3.24
CA THR A 68 -38.11 13.05 3.61
C THR A 68 -38.43 11.57 3.80
N GLU A 69 -37.64 10.69 3.20
CA GLU A 69 -37.81 9.23 3.22
C GLU A 69 -37.02 8.57 4.36
N GLY A 70 -36.16 9.31 5.04
CA GLY A 70 -35.36 8.84 6.17
C GLY A 70 -33.90 9.27 6.07
N GLN A 71 -33.04 8.57 6.81
CA GLN A 71 -31.60 8.80 6.75
C GLN A 71 -31.01 7.93 5.65
N GLU A 72 -30.46 8.58 4.62
CA GLU A 72 -29.83 7.91 3.49
C GLU A 72 -28.31 8.06 3.54
N ARG A 73 -27.56 7.10 2.98
CA ARG A 73 -26.10 7.18 2.88
C ARG A 73 -25.68 7.25 1.42
N TYR A 74 -24.74 8.16 1.13
CA TYR A 74 -24.14 8.33 -0.18
C TYR A 74 -22.64 8.13 -0.10
N PHE A 75 -22.09 7.45 -1.10
CA PHE A 75 -20.67 7.19 -1.27
C PHE A 75 -20.13 8.01 -2.45
N ILE A 76 -18.89 8.47 -2.32
CA ILE A 76 -18.17 9.08 -3.45
C ILE A 76 -17.87 8.02 -4.49
N ARG A 77 -18.10 8.38 -5.76
CA ARG A 77 -17.59 7.64 -6.91
C ARG A 77 -17.13 8.56 -8.02
N TRP A 78 -16.54 7.99 -9.06
CA TRP A 78 -16.11 8.76 -10.21
C TRP A 78 -17.36 9.36 -10.86
N GLY A 79 -17.39 10.70 -10.90
CA GLY A 79 -18.43 11.46 -11.59
C GLY A 79 -19.63 11.78 -10.71
N GLY A 80 -19.55 11.56 -9.39
CA GLY A 80 -20.58 12.00 -8.45
C GLY A 80 -20.65 11.14 -7.19
N SER A 81 -21.87 10.87 -6.74
CA SER A 81 -22.15 10.03 -5.59
C SER A 81 -23.37 9.17 -5.82
N ASP A 82 -23.42 8.01 -5.19
CA ASP A 82 -24.59 7.13 -5.20
C ASP A 82 -24.77 6.39 -3.87
N LYS A 83 -25.83 5.58 -3.78
CA LYS A 83 -26.17 4.83 -2.56
C LYS A 83 -25.38 3.52 -2.41
N ASN A 84 -24.63 3.10 -3.42
CA ASN A 84 -23.87 1.87 -3.40
C ASN A 84 -22.47 2.13 -2.83
N THR A 85 -21.98 1.21 -2.01
CA THR A 85 -20.59 1.29 -1.54
C THR A 85 -19.65 1.20 -2.74
N THR A 86 -18.90 2.27 -3.00
CA THR A 86 -17.90 2.31 -4.06
C THR A 86 -16.50 2.21 -3.45
N PRO A 87 -15.68 1.22 -3.87
CA PRO A 87 -14.30 1.10 -3.39
C PRO A 87 -13.42 2.22 -3.95
N LEU A 88 -12.67 2.86 -3.06
CA LEU A 88 -11.58 3.78 -3.37
C LEU A 88 -10.26 3.15 -2.91
N TYR A 89 -9.16 3.51 -3.54
CA TYR A 89 -7.81 3.12 -3.17
C TYR A 89 -7.06 4.37 -2.72
N TYR A 90 -6.64 4.39 -1.45
CA TYR A 90 -5.80 5.45 -0.92
C TYR A 90 -4.36 4.98 -0.79
N ASN A 91 -3.43 5.67 -1.43
CA ASN A 91 -2.01 5.41 -1.25
C ASN A 91 -1.39 6.53 -0.41
N PRO A 92 -0.91 6.24 0.82
CA PRO A 92 -0.35 7.25 1.70
C PRO A 92 1.04 7.77 1.28
N GLU A 93 1.78 7.07 0.42
CA GLU A 93 3.09 7.53 -0.07
C GLU A 93 2.94 8.65 -1.10
N ASN A 94 1.99 8.49 -2.02
CA ASN A 94 1.75 9.45 -3.09
C ASN A 94 0.49 10.32 -2.86
N GLY A 95 -0.31 10.04 -1.83
CA GLY A 95 -1.52 10.79 -1.49
C GLY A 95 -2.69 10.60 -2.47
N HIS A 96 -2.61 9.69 -3.43
CA HIS A 96 -3.69 9.46 -4.38
C HIS A 96 -4.90 8.83 -3.70
N LEU A 97 -6.08 9.41 -3.95
CA LEU A 97 -7.39 8.77 -3.78
C LEU A 97 -7.91 8.39 -5.16
N ALA A 98 -7.99 7.09 -5.46
CA ALA A 98 -8.29 6.61 -6.81
C ALA A 98 -9.44 5.60 -6.86
N GLN A 99 -10.09 5.51 -8.01
CA GLN A 99 -10.93 4.37 -8.39
C GLN A 99 -10.22 3.53 -9.43
N TYR A 100 -10.37 2.22 -9.29
CA TYR A 100 -9.86 1.25 -10.25
C TYR A 100 -10.96 0.89 -11.25
N ASP A 101 -10.67 1.05 -12.54
CA ASP A 101 -11.50 0.54 -13.62
C ASP A 101 -11.05 -0.89 -13.98
N PRO A 102 -11.85 -1.92 -13.67
CA PRO A 102 -11.48 -3.31 -13.96
C PRO A 102 -11.48 -3.65 -15.44
N ILE A 103 -12.14 -2.85 -16.30
CA ILE A 103 -12.18 -3.10 -17.75
C ILE A 103 -10.86 -2.67 -18.39
N SER A 104 -10.36 -1.47 -18.04
CA SER A 104 -9.12 -0.94 -18.60
C SER A 104 -7.88 -1.24 -17.76
N GLY A 105 -8.04 -1.72 -16.53
CA GLY A 105 -6.95 -1.91 -15.57
C GLY A 105 -6.32 -0.59 -15.10
N SER A 106 -7.02 0.54 -15.27
CA SER A 106 -6.49 1.86 -15.00
C SER A 106 -6.98 2.45 -13.68
N LEU A 107 -6.14 3.28 -13.07
CA LEU A 107 -6.51 4.09 -11.90
C LEU A 107 -6.95 5.49 -12.34
N TYR A 108 -8.05 5.95 -11.78
CA TYR A 108 -8.55 7.30 -11.93
C TYR A 108 -8.47 8.01 -10.57
N CYS A 109 -7.54 8.94 -10.43
CA CYS A 109 -7.33 9.70 -9.21
C CYS A 109 -8.29 10.89 -9.14
N MET A 110 -8.68 11.24 -7.92
CA MET A 110 -9.41 12.46 -7.60
C MET A 110 -8.43 13.65 -7.63
N TYR A 111 -8.80 14.72 -8.32
CA TYR A 111 -8.03 15.94 -8.49
C TYR A 111 -8.82 17.14 -7.96
N SER A 112 -8.17 17.93 -7.12
CA SER A 112 -8.63 19.26 -6.75
C SER A 112 -8.57 20.21 -7.95
N GLN A 113 -9.54 21.12 -8.01
CA GLN A 113 -9.60 22.22 -8.98
C GLN A 113 -9.92 23.55 -8.30
N VAL A 114 -9.59 23.66 -7.01
CA VAL A 114 -10.02 24.81 -6.22
C VAL A 114 -9.32 26.09 -6.67
N ASP A 115 -8.11 26.01 -7.23
CA ASP A 115 -7.32 27.15 -7.73
C ASP A 115 -7.42 28.37 -6.79
N ASN A 116 -7.95 29.50 -7.27
CA ASN A 116 -8.18 30.72 -6.49
C ASN A 116 -9.62 30.86 -5.97
N TYR A 117 -10.46 29.84 -6.15
CA TYR A 117 -11.85 29.83 -5.71
C TYR A 117 -11.97 29.30 -4.28
N GLN A 118 -13.11 29.56 -3.63
CA GLN A 118 -13.39 29.03 -2.29
C GLN A 118 -13.89 27.58 -2.32
N TRP A 119 -14.47 27.16 -3.44
CA TRP A 119 -14.91 25.79 -3.67
C TRP A 119 -14.91 25.49 -5.17
N ASN A 120 -14.67 24.23 -5.53
CA ASN A 120 -14.88 23.72 -6.87
C ASN A 120 -15.14 22.21 -6.83
N TRP A 121 -15.75 21.69 -7.88
CA TRP A 121 -15.91 20.25 -8.04
C TRP A 121 -14.56 19.55 -8.25
N VAL A 122 -14.41 18.38 -7.65
CA VAL A 122 -13.28 17.50 -7.96
C VAL A 122 -13.42 16.91 -9.35
N LYS A 123 -12.28 16.67 -10.01
CA LYS A 123 -12.24 15.90 -11.26
C LYS A 123 -11.59 14.55 -11.04
N TRP A 124 -11.92 13.61 -11.91
CA TRP A 124 -11.29 12.30 -11.94
C TRP A 124 -10.47 12.21 -13.23
N LYS A 125 -9.19 11.86 -13.13
CA LYS A 125 -8.31 11.69 -14.29
C LYS A 125 -7.45 10.45 -14.11
N TRP A 126 -7.07 9.87 -15.23
CA TRP A 126 -6.09 8.79 -15.25
C TRP A 126 -4.82 9.18 -14.49
N CYS A 127 -4.30 8.27 -13.68
CA CYS A 127 -3.08 8.45 -12.91
C CYS A 127 -2.31 7.13 -12.80
N SER A 128 -1.01 7.23 -12.52
CA SER A 128 -0.17 6.09 -12.15
C SER A 128 0.06 6.06 -10.63
N ASP A 129 0.64 4.97 -10.14
CA ASP A 129 1.05 4.84 -8.73
C ASP A 129 2.34 5.62 -8.39
N ALA A 130 2.90 6.38 -9.33
CA ALA A 130 4.13 7.12 -9.12
C ALA A 130 3.99 8.15 -7.99
N ALA A 131 5.06 8.37 -7.24
CA ALA A 131 5.12 9.41 -6.23
C ALA A 131 4.91 10.80 -6.86
N ILE A 132 4.08 11.61 -6.20
CA ILE A 132 3.79 12.99 -6.62
C ILE A 132 4.17 13.98 -5.52
N SER A 133 4.40 15.23 -5.90
CA SER A 133 4.60 16.33 -4.94
C SER A 133 3.35 16.57 -4.12
N LYS A 134 3.50 16.98 -2.85
CA LYS A 134 2.39 17.38 -1.98
C LYS A 134 1.58 18.58 -2.50
N ASN A 135 2.17 19.38 -3.40
CA ASN A 135 1.49 20.50 -4.04
C ASN A 135 0.70 20.09 -5.30
N ASN A 136 0.77 18.81 -5.68
CA ASN A 136 0.02 18.30 -6.82
C ASN A 136 -1.47 18.26 -6.48
N PRO A 137 -2.38 18.70 -7.37
CA PRO A 137 -3.82 18.69 -7.10
C PRO A 137 -4.44 17.29 -6.86
N ALA A 138 -3.75 16.20 -7.20
CA ALA A 138 -4.17 14.84 -6.86
C ALA A 138 -3.65 14.32 -5.52
N PHE A 139 -2.85 15.11 -4.80
CA PHE A 139 -2.37 14.75 -3.46
C PHE A 139 -3.46 15.05 -2.43
N TRP A 140 -3.89 14.02 -1.70
CA TRP A 140 -4.83 14.11 -0.59
C TRP A 140 -4.18 13.61 0.69
N ASN A 141 -4.20 14.47 1.71
CA ASN A 141 -3.85 14.07 3.07
C ASN A 141 -5.12 13.70 3.82
N ALA A 142 -5.25 12.43 4.21
CA ALA A 142 -6.41 11.94 4.97
C ALA A 142 -6.16 11.92 6.49
N PHE A 143 -5.04 12.52 6.95
CA PHE A 143 -4.62 12.61 8.35
C PHE A 143 -4.73 14.04 8.90
#